data_AF-A6NR84-F1
#
_entry.id   AF-A6NR84-F1
#
_cell.length_a   1.000
_cell.length_b   1.000
_cell.length_c   1.000
_cell.angle_alpha   90.00
_cell.angle_beta   90.00
_cell.angle_gamma   90.00
#
_symmetry.space_group_name_H-M   'P 1'
#
loop_
_entity.id
_entity.type
_entity.pdbx_description
1 polymer ?
#
loop_
_entity_poly.entity_id
_entity_poly.type
_entity_poly.pdbx_seq_one_letter_code
_entity_poly.pdbx_strand_id
1 'polypeptide(L)'
;MGKLNFKNQLTLGIIILAIGFVCSTVTKIGLFTNAAWALYGLLFAIHPVWPERLQHPRMKLAVRLAGVAVVLLALITRFGV
;
A
#
# COMPACT_ATOMS: atom_id res chain seq x y z
N MET A 1 19.83 -5.78 -6.61
CA MET A 1 18.43 -5.47 -6.23
C MET A 1 17.51 -6.07 -7.28
N GLY A 2 16.90 -7.23 -7.01
CA GLY A 2 15.98 -7.87 -7.95
C GLY A 2 14.71 -7.03 -8.12
N LYS A 3 14.23 -6.84 -9.36
CA LYS A 3 12.96 -6.16 -9.64
C LYS A 3 11.84 -6.77 -8.77
N LEU A 4 11.17 -5.95 -7.97
CA LEU A 4 9.95 -6.37 -7.29
C LEU A 4 8.90 -6.71 -8.36
N ASN A 5 8.52 -7.99 -8.47
CA ASN A 5 7.41 -8.39 -9.33
C ASN A 5 6.07 -8.13 -8.62
N PHE A 6 4.98 -7.96 -9.37
CA PHE A 6 3.63 -7.68 -8.86
C PHE A 6 3.25 -8.58 -7.68
N LYS A 7 3.51 -9.89 -7.80
CA LYS A 7 3.23 -10.86 -6.74
C LYS A 7 3.99 -10.55 -5.45
N ASN A 8 5.30 -10.34 -5.54
CA ASN A 8 6.15 -10.12 -4.36
C ASN A 8 5.81 -8.79 -3.68
N GLN A 9 5.57 -7.75 -4.47
CA GLN A 9 5.14 -6.44 -3.99
C GLN A 9 3.77 -6.49 -3.31
N LEU A 10 2.81 -7.23 -3.88
CA LEU A 10 1.51 -7.44 -3.27
C LEU A 10 1.62 -8.21 -1.95
N THR A 11 2.38 -9.31 -1.91
CA THR A 11 2.61 -10.09 -0.69
C THR A 11 3.27 -9.26 0.40
N LEU A 12 4.33 -8.53 0.06
CA LEU A 12 5.01 -7.62 0.99
C LEU A 12 4.05 -6.55 1.52
N GLY A 13 3.20 -6.01 0.64
CA GLY A 13 2.19 -5.04 1.03
C GLY A 13 1.16 -5.59 2.01
N ILE A 14 0.66 -6.81 1.78
CA ILE A 14 -0.26 -7.49 2.71
C ILE A 14 0.42 -7.73 4.07
N ILE A 15 1.69 -8.12 4.08
CA ILE A 15 2.47 -8.31 5.32
C ILE A 15 2.56 -6.99 6.11
N ILE A 16 2.88 -5.88 5.43
CA ILE A 16 2.94 -4.54 6.06
C ILE A 16 1.58 -4.19 6.70
N LEU A 17 0.49 -4.38 5.96
CA LEU A 17 -0.86 -4.10 6.46
C LEU A 17 -1.21 -4.98 7.66
N ALA A 18 -0.90 -6.27 7.62
CA ALA A 18 -1.16 -7.20 8.71
C ALA A 18 -0.38 -6.82 9.98
N ILE A 19 0.92 -6.51 9.85
CA ILE A 19 1.74 -6.07 10.98
C ILE A 19 1.20 -4.76 11.56
N GLY A 20 0.92 -3.77 10.71
CA GLY A 20 0.37 -2.49 11.15
C GLY A 20 -0.95 -2.65 11.90
N PHE A 21 -1.84 -3.50 11.41
CA PHE A 21 -3.11 -3.80 12.04
C PHE A 21 -2.94 -4.50 13.41
N VAL A 22 -2.07 -5.52 13.49
CA VAL A 22 -1.77 -6.21 14.77
C VAL A 22 -1.18 -5.23 15.78
N CYS A 23 -0.17 -4.44 15.37
CA CYS A 23 0.42 -3.39 16.21
C CYS A 23 -0.63 -2.41 16.71
N SER A 24 -1.51 -1.93 15.83
CA SER A 24 -2.60 -1.01 16.18
C SER A 24 -3.58 -1.63 17.19
N THR A 25 -3.91 -2.91 17.01
CA THR A 25 -4.86 -3.64 17.87
C THR A 25 -4.31 -3.86 19.27
N VAL A 26 -3.03 -4.23 19.38
CA VAL A 26 -2.32 -4.49 20.64
C VAL A 26 -2.05 -3.20 21.41
N THR A 27 -1.57 -2.16 20.72
CA THR A 27 -1.20 -0.89 21.37
C THR A 27 -2.36 0.08 21.55
N LYS A 28 -3.50 -0.18 20.89
CA LYS A 28 -4.63 0.76 20.76
C LYS A 28 -4.26 2.08 20.09
N ILE A 29 -3.14 2.11 19.36
CA ILE A 29 -2.68 3.30 18.64
C ILE A 29 -3.06 3.14 17.16
N GLY A 30 -4.02 3.95 16.72
CA GLY A 30 -4.49 4.00 15.33
C GLY A 30 -3.42 4.34 14.29
N LEU A 31 -2.38 5.07 14.71
CA LEU A 31 -1.28 5.52 13.85
C LEU A 31 -0.56 4.37 13.14
N PHE A 32 -0.46 3.18 13.75
CA PHE A 32 0.17 2.02 13.12
C PHE A 32 -0.58 1.55 11.88
N THR A 33 -1.91 1.55 11.92
CA THR A 33 -2.75 1.21 10.77
C THR A 33 -2.56 2.25 9.67
N ASN A 34 -2.62 3.55 10.02
CA ASN A 34 -2.40 4.63 9.04
C ASN A 34 -1.02 4.55 8.39
N ALA A 35 0.03 4.33 9.18
CA ALA A 35 1.40 4.21 8.68
C ALA A 35 1.53 3.01 7.73
N ALA A 36 0.93 1.86 8.05
CA ALA A 36 0.97 0.69 7.18
C ALA A 36 0.24 0.93 5.85
N TRP A 37 -0.94 1.57 5.87
CA TRP A 37 -1.66 1.94 4.65
C TRP A 37 -0.89 2.97 3.82
N ALA A 38 -0.25 3.96 4.45
CA ALA A 38 0.58 4.94 3.77
C ALA A 38 1.80 4.28 3.09
N LEU A 39 2.49 3.38 3.80
CA LEU A 39 3.61 2.61 3.24
C LEU A 39 3.16 1.73 2.07
N TYR A 40 2.01 1.05 2.21
CA TYR A 40 1.43 0.24 1.16
C TYR A 40 1.13 1.07 -0.10
N GLY A 41 0.45 2.21 0.04
CA GLY A 41 0.14 3.10 -1.09
C GLY A 41 1.41 3.67 -1.74
N LEU A 42 2.39 4.08 -0.93
CA LEU A 42 3.65 4.63 -1.43
C LEU A 42 4.43 3.62 -2.28
N LEU A 43 4.38 2.35 -1.90
CA LEU A 43 5.05 1.26 -2.61
C LEU A 43 4.53 1.13 -4.06
N PHE A 44 3.23 1.28 -4.28
CA PHE A 44 2.63 1.31 -5.63
C PHE A 44 2.77 2.66 -6.35
N ALA A 45 2.87 3.78 -5.62
CA ALA A 45 3.13 5.09 -6.21
C ALA A 45 4.57 5.20 -6.77
N ILE A 46 5.57 4.74 -6.01
CA ILE A 46 6.98 4.80 -6.43
C ILE A 46 7.25 3.72 -7.47
N HIS A 47 6.87 2.48 -7.17
CA HIS A 47 7.15 1.31 -7.99
C HIS A 47 5.84 0.68 -8.49
N PRO A 48 5.17 1.29 -9.50
CA PRO A 48 3.91 0.76 -10.01
C PRO A 48 4.15 -0.59 -10.69
N VAL A 49 3.53 -1.63 -10.15
CA VAL A 49 3.51 -2.99 -10.71
C VAL A 49 2.08 -3.45 -10.87
N TRP A 50 1.84 -4.24 -11.91
CA TRP A 50 0.53 -4.78 -12.26
C TRP A 50 0.71 -6.18 -12.85
N PRO A 51 -0.33 -7.03 -12.85
CA PRO A 51 -0.25 -8.35 -13.45
C PRO A 51 -0.03 -8.25 -14.97
N GLU A 52 0.85 -9.10 -15.51
CA GLU A 52 1.24 -9.08 -16.94
C GLU A 52 0.08 -9.29 -17.92
N ARG A 53 -1.01 -9.92 -17.45
CA ARG A 53 -2.23 -10.15 -18.23
C ARG A 53 -3.01 -8.86 -18.52
N LEU A 54 -2.78 -7.80 -17.75
CA LEU A 54 -3.45 -6.51 -17.87
C LEU A 54 -2.49 -5.51 -18.53
N GLN A 55 -2.45 -5.55 -19.85
CA GLN A 55 -1.67 -4.59 -20.64
C GLN A 55 -2.58 -3.47 -21.13
N HIS A 56 -2.40 -2.29 -20.55
CA HIS A 56 -3.07 -1.08 -20.99
C HIS A 56 -2.07 0.08 -20.99
N PRO A 57 -2.06 0.98 -22.00
CA PRO A 57 -1.09 2.07 -22.10
C PRO A 57 -1.10 3.01 -20.89
N ARG A 58 -2.24 3.11 -20.19
CA ARG A 58 -2.40 3.93 -18.97
C ARG A 58 -2.24 3.17 -17.66
N MET A 59 -1.89 1.87 -17.67
CA MET A 59 -1.84 1.05 -16.46
C MET A 59 -0.82 1.59 -15.45
N LYS A 60 0.36 2.00 -15.91
CA LYS A 60 1.40 2.60 -15.06
C LYS A 60 0.89 3.83 -14.30
N LEU A 61 0.13 4.69 -15.00
CA LEU A 61 -0.43 5.91 -14.43
C LEU A 61 -1.58 5.58 -13.46
N ALA A 62 -2.46 4.66 -13.84
CA ALA A 62 -3.57 4.21 -12.99
C ALA A 62 -3.08 3.62 -11.66
N VAL A 63 -2.07 2.73 -11.70
CA VAL A 63 -1.49 2.13 -10.49
C VAL A 63 -0.83 3.19 -9.60
N ARG A 64 -0.14 4.17 -10.22
CA ARG A 64 0.45 5.28 -9.49
C ARG A 64 -0.59 6.13 -8.77
N LEU A 65 -1.65 6.51 -9.47
CA LEU A 65 -2.74 7.30 -8.90
C LEU A 65 -3.47 6.52 -7.81
N ALA A 66 -3.68 5.22 -7.98
CA ALA A 66 -4.24 4.36 -6.95
C ALA A 66 -3.34 4.34 -5.70
N GLY A 67 -2.03 4.19 -5.87
CA GLY A 67 -1.08 4.28 -4.76
C GLY A 67 -1.13 5.62 -4.02
N VAL A 68 -1.15 6.74 -4.76
CA VAL A 68 -1.29 8.08 -4.18
C VAL A 68 -2.63 8.23 -3.45
N ALA A 69 -3.73 7.77 -4.03
CA ALA A 69 -5.05 7.81 -3.40
C ALA A 69 -5.06 7.04 -2.08
N VAL A 70 -4.43 5.85 -2.03
CA VAL A 70 -4.30 5.07 -0.79
C VAL A 70 -3.50 5.84 0.27
N VAL A 71 -2.41 6.53 -0.10
CA VAL A 71 -1.64 7.37 0.83
C VAL A 71 -2.52 8.50 1.37
N LEU A 72 -3.27 9.19 0.51
CA LEU A 72 -4.16 10.27 0.93
C LEU A 72 -5.26 9.77 1.87
N LEU A 73 -5.86 8.63 1.56
CA LEU A 73 -6.84 7.99 2.43
C LEU A 73 -6.21 7.68 3.79
N ALA A 74 -5.01 7.10 3.83
CA ALA A 74 -4.31 6.78 5.07
C ALA A 74 -4.03 8.01 5.96
N LEU A 75 -3.80 9.18 5.35
CA LEU A 75 -3.58 10.44 6.06
C LEU A 75 -4.89 11.08 6.57
N ILE A 76 -5.99 10.92 5.83
CA ILE A 76 -7.29 11.51 6.18
C ILE A 76 -8.05 10.63 7.18
N THR A 77 -8.01 9.31 7.01
CA THR A 77 -8.69 8.37 7.89
C THR A 77 -8.04 8.38 9.26
N ARG A 78 -8.78 8.74 10.29
CA ARG A 78 -8.39 8.54 11.68
C ARG A 78 -8.87 7.16 12.13
N PHE A 79 -8.11 6.11 11.81
CA PHE A 79 -8.36 4.82 12.44
C PHE A 79 -8.06 4.93 13.94
N GLY A 80 -8.95 4.42 14.81
CA GLY A 80 -8.69 4.33 16.25
C GLY A 80 -8.75 5.64 17.05
N VAL A 81 -9.42 6.68 16.54
CA VAL A 81 -9.88 7.84 17.33
C VAL A 81 -11.36 7.67 17.62
#